data_AF-A0A373CS83-F1
#
_entry.id   AF-A0A373CS83-F1
#
_cell.length_a   1.000
_cell.length_b   1.000
_cell.length_c   1.000
_cell.angle_alpha   90.00
_cell.angle_beta   90.00
_cell.angle_gamma   90.00
#
_symmetry.space_group_name_H-M   'P 1'
#
loop_
_entity.id
_entity.type
_entity.pdbx_description
1 polymer ?
#
loop_
_entity_poly.entity_id
_entity_poly.type
_entity_poly.pdbx_seq_one_letter_code
_entity_poly.pdbx_strand_id
1 'polypeptide(L)'
;MKKKLPIILLGVILACVLVFGFLYANNDIGKTANSLEADIRQSQKILDDWIVDGSISDTMAAFISYPQDKTDHTFSVYVNRPGLSFGYFFRGGGDIVEVDDYIAEFVVEGNNERAFISMNTQNIVRLEVDDGNGIQVIDIDSGKPFAIVLPLNVGNICFYDTNGNVVEYLRQQL
;
A
#
# COMPACT_ATOMS: atom_id res chain seq x y z
N MET A 1 41.96 -20.43 22.21
CA MET A 1 40.69 -20.10 21.49
C MET A 1 40.22 -18.65 21.65
N LYS A 2 40.53 -17.92 22.73
CA LYS A 2 40.03 -16.54 22.97
C LYS A 2 40.50 -15.44 22.00
N LYS A 3 41.67 -15.55 21.35
CA LYS A 3 42.22 -14.50 20.45
C LYS A 3 41.64 -14.51 19.02
N LYS A 4 41.01 -15.62 18.59
CA LYS A 4 40.41 -15.71 17.24
C LYS A 4 39.00 -15.12 17.19
N LEU A 5 38.26 -15.19 18.29
CA LEU A 5 36.91 -14.61 18.41
C LEU A 5 36.85 -13.09 18.10
N PRO A 6 37.73 -12.22 18.63
CA PRO A 6 37.68 -10.80 18.32
C PRO A 6 38.04 -10.48 16.86
N ILE A 7 38.93 -11.26 16.22
CA ILE A 7 39.29 -11.08 14.81
C ILE A 7 38.13 -11.51 13.91
N ILE A 8 37.47 -12.63 14.22
CA ILE A 8 36.26 -13.08 13.52
C ILE A 8 35.15 -12.04 13.69
N LEU A 9 34.95 -11.53 14.90
CA LEU A 9 33.96 -10.49 15.18
C LEU A 9 34.24 -9.21 14.39
N LEU A 10 35.50 -8.76 14.31
CA LEU A 10 35.89 -7.60 13.53
C LEU A 10 35.63 -7.81 12.02
N GLY A 11 35.94 -9.01 11.52
CA GLY A 11 35.64 -9.40 10.14
C GLY A 11 34.13 -9.38 9.83
N VAL A 12 33.30 -9.87 10.75
CA VAL A 12 31.84 -9.84 10.63
C VAL A 12 31.32 -8.40 10.64
N ILE A 13 31.79 -7.56 11.56
CA ILE A 13 31.40 -6.14 11.61
C ILE A 13 31.75 -5.44 10.30
N LEU A 14 32.97 -5.64 9.78
CA LEU A 14 33.39 -5.05 8.51
C LEU A 14 32.51 -5.52 7.35
N ALA A 15 32.19 -6.82 7.30
CA ALA A 15 31.28 -7.36 6.29
C ALA A 15 29.88 -6.74 6.39
N CYS A 16 29.33 -6.58 7.59
CA CYS A 16 28.04 -5.93 7.80
C CYS A 16 28.07 -4.47 7.31
N VAL A 17 29.11 -3.69 7.65
CA VAL A 17 29.25 -2.31 7.18
C VAL A 17 29.28 -2.23 5.66
N LEU A 18 30.01 -3.13 5.00
CA LEU A 18 30.05 -3.20 3.53
C LEU A 18 28.69 -3.54 2.92
N VAL A 19 27.98 -4.53 3.48
CA VAL A 19 26.64 -4.94 3.02
C VAL A 19 25.64 -3.80 3.21
N PHE A 20 25.53 -3.22 4.41
CA PHE A 20 24.59 -2.11 4.65
C PHE A 20 24.98 -0.85 3.87
N GLY A 21 26.28 -0.58 3.70
CA GLY A 21 26.76 0.51 2.85
C GLY A 21 26.35 0.33 1.39
N PHE A 22 26.43 -0.90 0.86
CA PHE A 22 25.95 -1.22 -0.49
C PHE A 22 24.44 -1.03 -0.62
N LEU A 23 23.65 -1.56 0.32
CA LEU A 23 22.19 -1.40 0.32
C LEU A 23 21.77 0.08 0.40
N TYR A 24 22.45 0.85 1.24
CA TYR A 24 22.21 2.29 1.36
C TYR A 24 22.53 3.02 0.06
N ALA A 25 23.68 2.74 -0.56
CA ALA A 25 24.09 3.38 -1.82
C ALA A 25 23.12 3.10 -2.98
N ASN A 26 22.43 1.95 -2.97
CA ASN A 26 21.46 1.57 -4.00
C ASN A 26 20.02 1.98 -3.70
N ASN A 27 19.74 2.62 -2.56
CA ASN A 27 18.38 2.89 -2.08
C ASN A 27 17.55 1.60 -1.94
N ASP A 28 18.16 0.54 -1.40
CA ASP A 28 17.53 -0.76 -1.12
C ASP A 28 16.97 -0.87 0.30
N ILE A 29 16.93 0.23 1.04
CA ILE A 29 16.36 0.32 2.40
C ILE A 29 15.11 1.18 2.35
N GLY A 30 13.95 0.53 2.42
CA GLY A 30 12.62 1.14 2.48
C GLY A 30 12.10 1.29 3.91
N LYS A 31 10.80 1.55 4.02
CA LYS A 31 10.09 1.70 5.28
C LYS A 31 9.58 0.36 5.78
N THR A 32 9.54 0.17 7.10
CA THR A 32 8.85 -0.99 7.68
C THR A 32 7.34 -0.75 7.66
N ALA A 33 6.53 -1.82 7.68
CA ALA A 33 5.07 -1.71 7.72
C ALA A 33 4.59 -0.79 8.88
N ASN A 34 5.16 -0.99 10.07
CA ASN A 34 4.80 -0.22 11.27
C ASN A 34 5.23 1.26 11.22
N SER A 35 6.07 1.64 10.25
CA SER A 35 6.51 3.03 10.05
C SER A 35 5.82 3.72 8.87
N LEU A 36 4.94 3.03 8.13
CA LEU A 36 4.32 3.57 6.93
C LEU A 36 3.44 4.78 7.24
N GLU A 37 2.59 4.73 8.26
CA GLU A 37 1.76 5.90 8.62
C GLU A 37 2.62 7.12 8.98
N ALA A 38 3.68 6.93 9.79
CA ALA A 38 4.58 8.02 10.13
C ALA A 38 5.29 8.60 8.89
N ASP A 39 5.67 7.74 7.94
CA ASP A 39 6.26 8.16 6.68
C ASP A 39 5.27 8.91 5.79
N ILE A 40 4.02 8.45 5.69
CA ILE A 40 2.93 9.11 4.96
C ILE A 40 2.70 10.51 5.53
N ARG A 41 2.53 10.61 6.85
CA ARG A 41 2.32 11.91 7.52
C ARG A 41 3.47 12.88 7.27
N GLN A 42 4.70 12.41 7.37
CA GLN A 42 5.88 13.24 7.13
C GLN A 42 6.04 13.63 5.65
N SER A 43 5.96 12.68 4.73
CA SER A 43 6.29 12.86 3.32
C SER A 43 5.21 13.62 2.56
N GLN A 44 3.94 13.35 2.85
CA GLN A 44 2.79 13.98 2.21
C GLN A 44 2.23 15.15 3.03
N LYS A 45 2.85 15.48 4.16
CA LYS A 45 2.45 16.60 5.05
C LYS A 45 1.01 16.47 5.55
N ILE A 46 0.60 15.24 5.88
CA ILE A 46 -0.74 14.96 6.41
C ILE A 46 -0.83 15.49 7.84
N LEU A 47 -1.91 16.22 8.13
CA LEU A 47 -2.15 16.80 9.45
C LEU A 47 -2.47 15.71 10.49
N ASP A 48 -2.18 15.99 11.77
CA ASP A 48 -2.33 15.02 12.86
C ASP A 48 -3.79 14.58 13.08
N ASP A 49 -4.75 15.44 12.76
CA ASP A 49 -6.18 15.18 12.90
C ASP A 49 -6.80 14.44 11.70
N TRP A 50 -6.04 14.28 10.61
CA TRP A 50 -6.47 13.44 9.49
C TRP A 50 -6.39 11.96 9.85
N ILE A 51 -7.40 11.24 9.36
CA ILE A 51 -7.46 9.79 9.39
C ILE A 51 -6.52 9.27 8.31
N VAL A 52 -5.73 8.25 8.63
CA VAL A 52 -4.94 7.48 7.65
C VAL A 52 -5.44 6.04 7.74
N ASP A 53 -6.09 5.56 6.69
CA ASP A 53 -6.62 4.21 6.63
C ASP A 53 -6.08 3.47 5.40
N GLY A 54 -5.96 2.16 5.50
CA GLY A 54 -5.44 1.38 4.38
C GLY A 54 -5.18 -0.09 4.63
N SER A 55 -4.59 -0.71 3.62
CA SER A 55 -4.35 -2.14 3.55
C SER A 55 -2.88 -2.41 3.24
N ILE A 56 -2.30 -3.35 3.97
CA ILE A 56 -0.90 -3.76 3.84
C ILE A 56 -0.87 -5.27 3.59
N SER A 57 -0.23 -5.68 2.51
CA SER A 57 0.15 -7.06 2.21
C SER A 57 1.67 -7.20 2.23
N ASP A 58 2.20 -8.40 2.03
CA ASP A 58 3.65 -8.63 2.00
C ASP A 58 4.38 -7.89 0.87
N THR A 59 3.70 -7.55 -0.24
CA THR A 59 4.32 -6.94 -1.42
C THR A 59 3.80 -5.55 -1.77
N MET A 60 2.69 -5.10 -1.19
CA MET A 60 2.10 -3.80 -1.46
C MET A 60 1.44 -3.20 -0.22
N ALA A 61 1.43 -1.87 -0.14
CA ALA A 61 0.64 -1.15 0.84
C ALA A 61 -0.04 0.03 0.17
N ALA A 62 -1.31 0.23 0.48
CA ALA A 62 -2.12 1.31 -0.08
C ALA A 62 -2.90 2.00 1.03
N PHE A 63 -2.89 3.32 1.02
CA PHE A 63 -3.53 4.14 2.04
C PHE A 63 -4.28 5.30 1.41
N ILE A 64 -5.28 5.78 2.14
CA ILE A 64 -5.94 7.05 1.91
C ILE A 64 -5.94 7.84 3.21
N SER A 65 -5.55 9.10 3.10
CA SER A 65 -5.53 10.06 4.20
C SER A 65 -6.61 11.12 3.96
N TYR A 66 -7.43 11.44 4.95
CA TYR A 66 -8.53 12.39 4.80
C TYR A 66 -8.96 13.02 6.15
N PRO A 67 -9.48 14.26 6.17
CA PRO A 67 -10.03 14.88 7.37
C PRO A 67 -11.36 14.22 7.76
N GLN A 68 -11.79 14.39 9.01
CA GLN A 68 -13.04 13.80 9.51
C GLN A 68 -14.29 14.19 8.70
N ASP A 69 -14.29 15.39 8.11
CA ASP A 69 -15.38 15.90 7.26
C ASP A 69 -15.29 15.43 5.79
N LYS A 70 -14.22 14.73 5.40
CA LYS A 70 -13.99 14.14 4.06
C LYS A 70 -14.02 15.16 2.93
N THR A 71 -13.59 16.39 3.22
CA THR A 71 -13.56 17.48 2.24
C THR A 71 -12.32 17.50 1.35
N ASP A 72 -11.32 16.68 1.67
CA ASP A 72 -10.03 16.59 0.99
C ASP A 72 -9.46 15.17 1.15
N HIS A 73 -8.44 14.82 0.39
CA HIS A 73 -7.78 13.53 0.51
C HIS A 73 -6.35 13.53 -0.02
N THR A 74 -5.60 12.51 0.37
CA THR A 74 -4.35 12.15 -0.28
C THR A 74 -4.16 10.64 -0.22
N PHE A 75 -3.97 10.00 -1.37
CA PHE A 75 -3.63 8.58 -1.43
C PHE A 75 -2.12 8.35 -1.38
N SER A 76 -1.74 7.12 -1.03
CA SER A 76 -0.35 6.69 -0.90
C SER A 76 -0.21 5.22 -1.28
N VAL A 77 0.67 4.90 -2.23
CA VAL A 77 0.99 3.53 -2.66
C VAL A 77 2.47 3.24 -2.45
N TYR A 78 2.74 2.12 -1.81
CA TYR A 78 4.08 1.59 -1.59
C TYR A 78 4.16 0.14 -2.08
N VAL A 79 5.35 -0.30 -2.47
CA VAL A 79 5.62 -1.71 -2.79
C VAL A 79 6.83 -2.22 -2.03
N ASN A 80 6.73 -3.45 -1.53
CA ASN A 80 7.84 -4.18 -0.95
C ASN A 80 8.44 -5.09 -2.02
N ARG A 81 9.64 -4.72 -2.48
CA ARG A 81 10.28 -5.36 -3.63
C ARG A 81 10.94 -6.68 -3.22
N PRO A 82 10.80 -7.75 -4.01
CA PRO A 82 11.56 -8.98 -3.79
C PRO A 82 13.05 -8.76 -4.08
N GLY A 83 13.91 -9.61 -3.51
CA GLY A 83 15.36 -9.57 -3.73
C GLY A 83 16.14 -9.03 -2.53
N LEU A 84 17.21 -8.27 -2.78
CA LEU A 84 18.10 -7.76 -1.73
C LEU A 84 17.62 -6.45 -1.08
N SER A 85 16.41 -5.99 -1.38
CA SER A 85 15.81 -4.82 -0.77
C SER A 85 14.97 -5.16 0.46
N PHE A 86 14.89 -4.23 1.40
CA PHE A 86 14.16 -4.40 2.65
C PHE A 86 13.10 -3.32 2.83
N GLY A 87 11.85 -3.73 2.96
CA GLY A 87 10.74 -2.84 3.30
C GLY A 87 10.03 -2.23 2.09
N TYR A 88 9.09 -1.35 2.39
CA TYR A 88 8.17 -0.72 1.46
C TYR A 88 8.76 0.57 0.90
N PHE A 89 8.65 0.75 -0.41
CA PHE A 89 9.14 1.92 -1.14
C PHE A 89 7.96 2.66 -1.73
N PHE A 90 7.91 3.97 -1.52
CA PHE A 90 6.88 4.83 -2.11
C PHE A 90 6.89 4.72 -3.64
N ARG A 91 5.70 4.70 -4.25
CA ARG A 91 5.50 4.64 -5.70
C ARG A 91 4.67 5.79 -6.23
N GLY A 92 3.66 6.21 -5.49
CA GLY A 92 2.83 7.32 -5.89
C GLY A 92 1.86 7.72 -4.81
N GLY A 93 1.37 8.95 -4.92
CA GLY A 93 0.42 9.52 -4.00
C GLY A 93 0.05 10.94 -4.41
N GLY A 94 -1.06 11.43 -3.87
CA GLY A 94 -1.61 12.74 -4.22
C GLY A 94 -3.13 12.77 -4.09
N ASP A 95 -3.72 13.81 -4.65
CA ASP A 95 -5.12 14.23 -4.56
C ASP A 95 -5.80 14.18 -5.94
N ILE A 96 -5.80 13.01 -6.59
CA ILE A 96 -6.35 12.87 -7.94
C ILE A 96 -7.87 12.68 -7.93
N VAL A 97 -8.51 13.14 -9.01
CA VAL A 97 -9.97 13.07 -9.22
C VAL A 97 -10.48 11.64 -9.26
N GLU A 98 -9.68 10.69 -9.75
CA GLU A 98 -10.09 9.29 -9.83
C GLU A 98 -10.25 8.62 -8.47
N VAL A 99 -9.58 9.13 -7.44
CA VAL A 99 -9.80 8.69 -6.05
C VAL A 99 -10.97 9.43 -5.42
N ASP A 100 -11.22 10.68 -5.83
CA ASP A 100 -12.31 11.52 -5.30
C ASP A 100 -13.69 11.00 -5.75
N ASP A 101 -13.85 10.84 -7.06
CA ASP A 101 -15.14 10.57 -7.71
C ASP A 101 -15.38 9.07 -7.98
N TYR A 102 -14.31 8.26 -8.01
CA TYR A 102 -14.37 6.87 -8.47
C TYR A 102 -13.60 5.91 -7.55
N ILE A 103 -13.63 4.63 -7.91
CA ILE A 103 -12.68 3.63 -7.41
C ILE A 103 -11.47 3.62 -8.35
N ALA A 104 -10.31 4.05 -7.85
CA ALA A 104 -9.06 4.01 -8.61
C ALA A 104 -8.32 2.68 -8.39
N GLU A 105 -8.04 1.93 -9.45
CA GLU A 105 -7.18 0.76 -9.45
C GLU A 105 -5.74 1.17 -9.73
N PHE A 106 -4.82 0.97 -8.80
CA PHE A 106 -3.40 1.21 -9.00
C PHE A 106 -2.64 -0.09 -9.23
N VAL A 107 -1.91 -0.15 -10.34
CA VAL A 107 -0.98 -1.24 -10.66
C VAL A 107 0.43 -0.66 -10.77
N VAL A 108 1.39 -1.35 -10.16
CA VAL A 108 2.81 -0.98 -10.19
C VAL A 108 3.58 -2.01 -11.03
N GLU A 109 4.42 -1.54 -11.93
CA GLU A 109 5.23 -2.43 -12.77
C GLU A 109 6.09 -3.39 -11.92
N GLY A 110 6.04 -4.69 -12.25
CA GLY A 110 6.78 -5.73 -11.54
C GLY A 110 6.18 -6.16 -10.20
N ASN A 111 5.02 -5.63 -9.80
CA ASN A 111 4.27 -6.09 -8.64
C ASN A 111 3.11 -7.01 -9.04
N ASN A 112 2.86 -8.08 -8.27
CA ASN A 112 1.79 -9.05 -8.53
C ASN A 112 0.48 -8.72 -7.80
N GLU A 113 0.37 -7.51 -7.27
CA GLU A 113 -0.81 -7.00 -6.56
C GLU A 113 -1.24 -5.65 -7.14
N ARG A 114 -2.49 -5.31 -6.87
CA ARG A 114 -3.13 -4.05 -7.22
C ARG A 114 -3.81 -3.47 -5.99
N ALA A 115 -3.95 -2.15 -5.96
CA ALA A 115 -4.68 -1.44 -4.93
C ALA A 115 -5.94 -0.79 -5.49
N PHE A 116 -7.02 -0.79 -4.72
CA PHE A 116 -8.25 -0.04 -4.99
C PHE A 116 -8.39 1.03 -3.94
N ILE A 117 -8.44 2.30 -4.35
CA ILE A 117 -8.51 3.43 -3.43
C ILE A 117 -9.66 4.36 -3.87
N SER A 118 -10.46 4.80 -2.91
CA SER A 118 -11.61 5.69 -3.18
C SER A 118 -11.99 6.50 -1.95
N MET A 119 -12.46 7.74 -2.16
CA MET A 119 -13.22 8.52 -1.20
C MET A 119 -14.64 8.00 -0.97
N ASN A 120 -15.05 7.01 -1.76
CA ASN A 120 -16.31 6.28 -1.65
C ASN A 120 -17.57 7.14 -1.85
N THR A 121 -17.49 8.18 -2.68
CA THR A 121 -18.63 9.03 -3.08
C THR A 121 -19.72 8.23 -3.81
N GLN A 122 -19.35 7.09 -4.39
CA GLN A 122 -20.26 6.13 -5.04
C GLN A 122 -21.00 5.20 -4.06
N ASN A 123 -20.79 5.32 -2.74
CA ASN A 123 -21.45 4.55 -1.68
C ASN A 123 -21.30 3.02 -1.86
N ILE A 124 -20.08 2.57 -2.12
CA ILE A 124 -19.72 1.16 -2.20
C ILE A 124 -19.89 0.52 -0.83
N VAL A 125 -20.59 -0.61 -0.79
CA VAL A 125 -20.85 -1.39 0.43
C VAL A 125 -20.19 -2.75 0.42
N ARG A 126 -19.79 -3.23 -0.77
CA ARG A 126 -19.34 -4.61 -0.93
C ARG A 126 -18.39 -4.76 -2.10
N LEU A 127 -17.34 -5.53 -1.88
CA LEU A 127 -16.46 -6.08 -2.90
C LEU A 127 -16.61 -7.60 -2.88
N GLU A 128 -16.98 -8.17 -4.02
CA GLU A 128 -16.98 -9.62 -4.23
C GLU A 128 -15.76 -10.03 -5.02
N VAL A 129 -15.14 -11.15 -4.61
CA VAL A 129 -14.01 -11.77 -5.27
C VAL A 129 -14.36 -13.23 -5.54
N ASP A 130 -14.47 -13.59 -6.81
CA ASP A 130 -14.74 -14.95 -7.28
C ASP A 130 -13.45 -15.57 -7.83
N ASP A 131 -12.88 -16.52 -7.09
CA ASP A 131 -11.66 -17.24 -7.44
C ASP A 131 -11.90 -18.50 -8.29
N GLY A 132 -13.15 -18.78 -8.65
CA GLY A 132 -13.59 -19.98 -9.36
C GLY A 132 -13.89 -21.19 -8.45
N ASN A 133 -13.57 -21.11 -7.16
CA ASN A 133 -13.92 -22.11 -6.15
C ASN A 133 -15.01 -21.60 -5.19
N GLY A 134 -15.15 -20.29 -5.05
CA GLY A 134 -16.21 -19.64 -4.28
C GLY A 134 -16.12 -18.12 -4.34
N ILE A 135 -17.14 -17.47 -3.77
CA ILE A 135 -17.20 -16.01 -3.68
C ILE A 135 -16.79 -15.59 -2.27
N GLN A 136 -15.70 -14.85 -2.17
CA GLN A 136 -15.34 -14.10 -0.98
C GLN A 136 -16.02 -12.73 -1.02
N VAL A 137 -16.60 -12.33 0.11
CA VAL A 137 -17.23 -11.02 0.27
C VAL A 137 -16.41 -10.19 1.25
N ILE A 138 -16.10 -8.95 0.86
CA ILE A 138 -15.46 -7.94 1.69
C ILE A 138 -16.47 -6.81 1.87
N ASP A 139 -16.90 -6.59 3.11
CA ASP A 139 -17.80 -5.48 3.46
C ASP A 139 -17.02 -4.15 3.46
N ILE A 140 -17.64 -3.12 2.90
CA ILE A 140 -17.10 -1.76 2.83
C ILE A 140 -18.10 -0.82 3.52
N ASP A 141 -17.62 0.08 4.38
CA ASP A 141 -18.46 1.09 5.00
C ASP A 141 -18.76 2.18 3.95
N SER A 142 -20.00 2.24 3.44
CA SER A 142 -20.42 3.18 2.40
C SER A 142 -20.17 4.64 2.75
N GLY A 143 -20.05 4.95 4.05
CA GLY A 143 -19.79 6.30 4.51
C GLY A 143 -18.30 6.64 4.59
N LYS A 144 -17.38 5.71 4.29
CA LYS A 144 -15.95 5.94 4.50
C LYS A 144 -15.14 5.72 3.24
N PRO A 145 -14.11 6.57 3.02
CA PRO A 145 -13.02 6.24 2.12
C PRO A 145 -12.42 4.87 2.44
N PHE A 146 -11.86 4.21 1.44
CA PHE A 146 -11.21 2.91 1.61
C PHE A 146 -9.97 2.78 0.74
N ALA A 147 -9.04 1.93 1.19
CA ALA A 147 -7.94 1.42 0.38
C ALA A 147 -7.79 -0.09 0.61
N ILE A 148 -7.84 -0.88 -0.46
CA ILE A 148 -7.83 -2.35 -0.42
C ILE A 148 -6.75 -2.87 -1.37
N VAL A 149 -5.90 -3.77 -0.90
CA VAL A 149 -4.88 -4.45 -1.72
C VAL A 149 -5.37 -5.87 -2.04
N LEU A 150 -5.27 -6.26 -3.32
CA LEU A 150 -5.58 -7.62 -3.79
C LEU A 150 -4.49 -8.15 -4.74
N PRO A 151 -4.28 -9.48 -4.80
CA PRO A 151 -3.49 -10.09 -5.86
C PRO A 151 -4.06 -9.79 -7.25
N LEU A 152 -3.20 -9.59 -8.24
CA LEU A 152 -3.61 -9.36 -9.64
C LEU A 152 -4.43 -10.55 -10.19
N ASN A 153 -4.07 -11.77 -9.79
CA ASN A 153 -4.69 -13.00 -10.27
C ASN A 153 -5.69 -13.59 -9.26
N VAL A 154 -6.33 -12.75 -8.42
CA VAL A 154 -7.28 -13.21 -7.39
C VAL A 154 -8.61 -13.74 -7.97
N GLY A 155 -8.84 -13.56 -9.27
CA GLY A 155 -10.07 -13.93 -9.96
C GLY A 155 -10.88 -12.71 -10.39
N ASN A 156 -12.19 -12.91 -10.59
CA ASN A 156 -13.11 -11.85 -10.99
C ASN A 156 -13.49 -11.01 -9.76
N ILE A 157 -13.50 -9.69 -9.93
CA ILE A 157 -13.90 -8.77 -8.86
C ILE A 157 -15.07 -7.90 -9.30
N CYS A 158 -15.99 -7.66 -8.37
CA CYS A 158 -17.15 -6.79 -8.57
C CYS A 158 -17.38 -5.92 -7.33
N PHE A 159 -17.46 -4.61 -7.52
CA PHE A 159 -17.88 -3.68 -6.48
C PHE A 159 -19.38 -3.40 -6.59
N TYR A 160 -20.05 -3.28 -5.45
CA TYR A 160 -21.48 -3.02 -5.37
C TYR A 160 -21.79 -1.79 -4.53
N ASP A 161 -22.68 -0.94 -5.04
CA ASP A 161 -23.25 0.19 -4.30
C ASP A 161 -24.36 -0.25 -3.33
N THR A 162 -24.89 0.70 -2.56
CA THR A 162 -26.01 0.49 -1.62
C THR A 162 -27.30 -0.03 -2.28
N ASN A 163 -27.47 0.15 -3.59
CA ASN A 163 -28.62 -0.34 -4.35
C ASN A 163 -28.39 -1.74 -4.93
N GLY A 164 -27.18 -2.29 -4.80
CA GLY A 164 -26.77 -3.56 -5.39
C GLY A 164 -26.38 -3.46 -6.87
N ASN A 165 -26.12 -2.26 -7.39
CA ASN A 165 -25.60 -2.07 -8.75
C ASN A 165 -24.09 -2.36 -8.78
N VAL A 166 -23.61 -2.93 -9.88
CA VAL A 166 -22.17 -3.06 -10.13
C VAL A 166 -21.58 -1.70 -10.45
N VAL A 167 -20.43 -1.39 -9.83
CA VAL A 167 -19.70 -0.14 -10.04
C VAL A 167 -18.33 -0.43 -10.68
N GLU A 168 -18.01 0.31 -11.74
CA GLU A 168 -16.73 0.21 -12.44
C GLU A 168 -15.62 0.97 -11.71
N TYR A 169 -14.38 0.55 -11.92
CA TYR A 169 -13.17 1.19 -11.42
C TYR A 169 -12.28 1.66 -12.57
N LEU A 170 -11.44 2.66 -12.30
CA LEU A 170 -10.55 3.30 -13.27
C LEU A 170 -9.11 2.89 -13.03
N ARG A 171 -8.45 2.32 -14.05
CA ARG A 171 -7.04 1.89 -13.94
C ARG A 171 -6.06 3.06 -14.04
N GLN A 172 -5.10 3.04 -13.13
CA GLN A 172 -3.98 3.95 -13.00
C GLN A 172 -2.67 3.15 -12.98
N GLN A 173 -1.67 3.63 -13.71
CA GLN A 173 -0.34 3.03 -13.76
C GLN A 173 0.66 3.91 -12.99
N LEU A 174 1.40 3.30 -12.07
CA LEU A 174 2.45 3.93 -11.27
C LEU A 174 3.85 3.38 -11.61
#